data_AF-A0A140PS67-F1
#
_entry.id   AF-A0A140PS67-F1
#
_cell.length_a   1.000
_cell.length_b   1.000
_cell.length_c   1.000
_cell.angle_alpha   90.00
_cell.angle_beta   90.00
_cell.angle_gamma   90.00
#
_symmetry.space_group_name_H-M   'P 1'
#
loop_
_entity.id
_entity.type
_entity.pdbx_description
1 polymer ?
#
loop_
_entity_poly.entity_id
_entity_poly.type
_entity_poly.pdbx_seq_one_letter_code
_entity_poly.pdbx_strand_id
1 'polypeptide(L)'
;MSKKYLQTLEVDVIHFSENNINEVLDFICDGEDFGMCFEDAREDVISAVKLSQKINIETPCGIITCRYGDYLVKNPMKIFEVWISNEEFEKYHKKITYTMNDLNAAIEHCENKINELCGECKEEHKKLLEMLMDLKNKREGINNESLNINKT
;
A
#
# COMPACT_ATOMS: atom_id res chain seq x y z
N MET A 1 0.46 19.04 -21.10
CA MET A 1 1.36 18.53 -20.04
C MET A 1 0.49 17.83 -18.99
N SER A 2 0.63 16.52 -18.83
CA SER A 2 -0.17 15.76 -17.86
C SER A 2 0.40 16.02 -16.45
N LYS A 3 -0.38 16.68 -15.57
CA LYS A 3 0.02 16.88 -14.17
C LYS A 3 -0.02 15.52 -13.48
N LYS A 4 1.17 15.00 -13.11
CA LYS A 4 1.30 13.85 -12.22
C LYS A 4 0.99 14.33 -10.80
N TYR A 5 -0.09 13.86 -10.22
CA TYR A 5 -0.46 14.16 -8.84
C TYR A 5 0.28 13.18 -7.93
N LEU A 6 1.19 13.70 -7.10
CA LEU A 6 1.72 12.96 -5.95
C LEU A 6 0.65 13.00 -4.86
N GLN A 7 0.04 11.86 -4.55
CA GLN A 7 -0.67 11.70 -3.30
C GLN A 7 0.36 11.22 -2.29
N THR A 8 0.73 12.09 -1.34
CA THR A 8 1.64 11.73 -0.25
C THR A 8 0.90 10.79 0.69
N LEU A 9 1.18 9.50 0.59
CA LEU A 9 0.74 8.51 1.59
C LEU A 9 1.71 8.61 2.76
N GLU A 10 1.19 8.93 3.94
CA GLU A 10 1.94 8.75 5.19
C GLU A 10 2.15 7.24 5.38
N VAL A 11 3.40 6.83 5.51
CA VAL A 11 3.79 5.44 5.73
C VAL A 11 4.67 5.37 6.97
N ASP A 12 4.53 4.31 7.75
CA ASP A 12 5.46 4.02 8.83
C ASP A 12 6.66 3.26 8.27
N VAL A 13 7.86 3.58 8.75
CA VAL A 13 9.11 2.98 8.25
C VAL A 13 10.00 2.60 9.42
N ILE A 14 10.59 1.40 9.36
CA ILE A 14 11.62 0.96 10.32
C ILE A 14 12.82 0.35 9.57
N HIS A 15 14.02 0.78 9.95
CA HIS A 15 15.27 0.26 9.40
C HIS A 15 15.71 -0.97 10.20
N PHE A 16 15.91 -2.10 9.55
CA PHE A 16 16.21 -3.35 10.23
C PHE A 16 17.70 -3.50 10.55
N SER A 17 18.03 -3.65 11.83
CA SER A 17 19.39 -3.86 12.31
C SER A 17 19.43 -4.87 13.46
N GLU A 18 20.64 -5.28 13.85
CA GLU A 18 20.84 -6.20 14.97
C GLU A 18 20.35 -5.65 16.32
N ASN A 19 20.34 -4.31 16.48
CA ASN A 19 20.04 -3.67 17.75
C ASN A 19 18.54 -3.44 18.00
N ASN A 20 17.70 -3.56 16.96
CA ASN A 20 16.28 -3.22 17.03
C ASN A 20 15.35 -4.35 16.58
N ILE A 21 15.80 -5.61 16.70
CA ILE A 21 15.01 -6.78 16.31
C ILE A 21 13.64 -6.79 17.00
N ASN A 22 13.58 -6.45 18.30
CA ASN A 22 12.31 -6.39 19.03
C ASN A 22 11.35 -5.36 18.44
N GLU A 23 11.84 -4.15 18.14
CA GLU A 23 11.03 -3.09 17.53
C GLU A 23 10.52 -3.50 16.15
N VAL A 24 11.35 -4.20 15.37
CA VAL A 24 10.97 -4.71 14.04
C VAL A 24 9.91 -5.80 14.16
N LEU A 25 10.02 -6.70 15.14
CA LEU A 25 9.01 -7.72 15.40
C LEU A 25 7.68 -7.08 15.84
N ASP A 26 7.72 -6.07 16.71
CA ASP A 26 6.52 -5.35 17.14
C ASP A 26 5.89 -4.56 15.99
N PHE A 27 6.72 -3.98 15.12
CA PHE A 27 6.29 -3.32 13.89
C PHE A 27 5.56 -4.29 12.95
N ILE A 28 6.04 -5.54 12.84
CA ILE A 28 5.38 -6.60 12.07
C ILE A 28 4.08 -7.06 12.73
N CYS A 29 4.03 -7.15 14.06
CA CYS A 29 2.83 -7.61 14.76
C CYS A 29 1.69 -6.58 14.73
N ASP A 30 1.96 -5.28 14.55
CA ASP A 30 0.94 -4.22 14.47
C ASP A 30 -0.07 -4.24 15.65
N GLY A 31 0.44 -4.50 16.86
CA GLY A 31 -0.40 -4.59 18.06
C GLY A 31 -1.20 -5.88 18.20
N GLU A 32 -1.08 -6.83 17.27
CA GLU A 32 -1.55 -8.21 17.42
C GLU A 32 -0.66 -9.00 18.37
N ASP A 33 -1.19 -10.12 18.90
CA ASP A 33 -0.40 -11.06 19.71
C ASP A 33 0.71 -11.67 18.85
N PHE A 34 1.92 -11.75 19.40
CA PHE A 34 3.08 -12.32 18.73
C PHE A 34 2.81 -13.74 18.20
N GLY A 35 2.07 -14.55 18.96
CA GLY A 35 1.72 -15.92 18.57
C GLY A 35 0.74 -16.02 17.38
N MET A 36 0.11 -14.91 17.00
CA MET A 36 -0.70 -14.83 15.78
C MET A 36 0.14 -14.53 14.54
N CYS A 37 1.32 -13.94 14.71
CA CYS A 37 2.23 -13.56 13.62
C CYS A 37 3.37 -14.57 13.42
N PHE A 38 3.76 -15.29 14.48
CA PHE A 38 4.86 -16.26 14.46
C PHE A 38 4.45 -17.53 15.20
N GLU A 39 4.78 -18.69 14.62
CA GLU A 39 4.52 -20.00 15.23
C GLU A 39 5.45 -20.30 16.41
N ASP A 40 6.67 -19.74 16.39
CA ASP A 40 7.70 -19.94 17.40
C ASP A 40 7.65 -18.90 18.53
N ALA A 41 8.26 -19.24 19.66
CA ALA A 41 8.43 -18.29 20.76
C ALA A 41 9.34 -17.11 20.35
N ARG A 42 9.08 -15.93 20.93
CA ARG A 42 9.78 -14.70 20.55
C ARG A 42 11.30 -14.80 20.69
N GLU A 43 11.77 -15.41 21.77
CA GLU A 43 13.20 -15.60 22.03
C GLU A 43 13.87 -16.50 20.97
N ASP A 44 13.16 -17.50 20.49
CA ASP A 44 13.63 -18.42 19.44
C ASP A 44 13.70 -17.69 18.09
N VAL A 45 12.67 -16.91 17.76
CA VAL A 45 12.65 -16.04 16.57
C VAL A 45 13.82 -15.06 16.62
N ILE A 46 14.03 -14.35 17.72
CA ILE A 46 15.15 -13.41 17.87
C ILE A 46 16.50 -14.11 17.67
N SER A 47 16.67 -15.30 18.24
CA SER A 47 17.89 -16.09 18.11
C SER A 47 18.14 -16.52 16.67
N ALA A 48 17.10 -17.00 15.97
CA ALA A 48 17.15 -17.37 14.57
C ALA A 48 17.46 -16.17 13.66
N VAL A 49 16.89 -15.01 13.97
CA VAL A 49 17.13 -13.75 13.25
C VAL A 49 18.57 -13.30 13.41
N LYS A 50 19.13 -13.32 14.63
CA LYS A 50 20.54 -12.98 14.86
C LYS A 50 21.49 -13.87 14.08
N LEU A 51 21.20 -15.17 14.04
CA LEU A 51 22.01 -16.15 13.32
C LEU A 51 21.92 -15.98 11.80
N SER A 52 20.71 -15.78 11.28
CA SER A 52 20.45 -15.74 9.84
C SER A 52 20.52 -14.35 9.21
N GLN A 53 20.54 -13.31 10.05
CA GLN A 53 20.51 -11.89 9.69
C GLN A 53 19.31 -11.50 8.81
N LYS A 54 18.21 -12.26 8.95
CA LYS A 54 16.99 -12.07 8.17
C LYS A 54 15.75 -12.50 8.93
N ILE A 55 14.61 -11.94 8.53
CA ILE A 55 13.26 -12.31 8.94
C ILE A 55 12.50 -12.71 7.68
N ASN A 56 11.73 -13.80 7.76
CA ASN A 56 10.74 -14.14 6.74
C ASN A 56 9.36 -13.77 7.29
N ILE A 57 8.57 -13.05 6.49
CA ILE A 57 7.23 -12.60 6.83
C ILE A 57 6.28 -13.27 5.85
N GLU A 58 5.35 -14.07 6.36
CA GLU A 58 4.32 -14.67 5.53
C GLU A 58 3.17 -13.69 5.32
N THR A 59 2.75 -13.53 4.08
CA THR A 59 1.63 -12.66 3.69
C THR A 59 0.66 -13.44 2.79
N PRO A 60 -0.60 -13.00 2.63
CA PRO A 60 -1.53 -13.62 1.68
C PRO A 60 -1.01 -13.69 0.24
N CYS A 61 -0.03 -12.85 -0.11
CA CYS A 61 0.59 -12.78 -1.44
C CYS A 61 1.88 -13.62 -1.56
N GLY A 62 2.34 -14.25 -0.48
CA GLY A 62 3.57 -15.06 -0.42
C GLY A 62 4.50 -14.67 0.73
N ILE A 63 5.69 -15.26 0.73
CA ILE A 63 6.72 -15.02 1.76
C ILE A 63 7.62 -13.88 1.31
N ILE A 64 7.79 -12.89 2.19
CA ILE A 64 8.70 -11.78 2.01
C ILE A 64 9.92 -11.96 2.94
N THR A 65 11.12 -11.66 2.46
CA THR A 65 12.35 -11.75 3.27
C THR A 65 12.90 -10.34 3.51
N CYS A 66 13.15 -10.00 4.76
CA CYS A 66 13.81 -8.76 5.19
C CYS A 66 15.17 -9.09 5.83
N ARG A 67 16.23 -8.35 5.49
CA ARG A 67 17.60 -8.56 5.98
C ARG A 67 18.11 -7.34 6.71
N TYR A 68 19.15 -7.50 7.52
CA TYR A 68 19.83 -6.34 8.10
C TYR A 68 20.24 -5.33 7.01
N GLY A 69 19.91 -4.05 7.23
CA GLY A 69 20.09 -2.97 6.27
C GLY A 69 18.84 -2.65 5.43
N ASP A 70 17.84 -3.52 5.43
CA ASP A 70 16.58 -3.28 4.72
C ASP A 70 15.65 -2.36 5.52
N TYR A 71 14.70 -1.72 4.83
CA TYR A 71 13.65 -0.93 5.45
C TYR A 71 12.32 -1.68 5.32
N LEU A 72 11.58 -1.81 6.42
CA LEU A 72 10.19 -2.24 6.38
C LEU A 72 9.31 -1.00 6.29
N VAL A 73 8.38 -1.01 5.35
CA VAL A 73 7.44 0.09 5.13
C VAL A 73 6.03 -0.44 5.33
N LYS A 74 5.20 0.32 6.04
CA LYS A 74 3.82 -0.03 6.31
C LYS A 74 2.90 1.10 5.85
N ASN A 75 1.95 0.75 5.00
CA ASN A 75 0.96 1.68 4.46
C ASN A 75 -0.36 1.62 5.27
N PRO A 76 -1.10 2.73 5.42
CA PRO A 76 -2.42 2.78 6.07
C PRO A 76 -3.48 1.79 5.55
N MET A 77 -3.31 1.18 4.37
CA MET A 77 -4.17 0.09 3.89
C MET A 77 -3.86 -1.28 4.53
N LYS A 78 -2.96 -1.36 5.52
CA LYS A 78 -2.58 -2.59 6.25
C LYS A 78 -2.04 -3.73 5.37
N ILE A 79 -1.59 -3.42 4.15
CA ILE A 79 -0.83 -4.36 3.32
C ILE A 79 0.64 -4.19 3.72
N PHE A 80 1.19 -5.20 4.39
CA PHE A 80 2.64 -5.28 4.64
C PHE A 80 3.34 -5.44 3.30
N GLU A 81 4.08 -4.41 2.88
CA GLU A 81 4.99 -4.51 1.75
C GLU A 81 6.39 -4.17 2.25
N VAL A 82 7.25 -5.18 2.37
CA VAL A 82 8.68 -4.94 2.65
C VAL A 82 9.30 -4.35 1.39
N TRP A 83 9.82 -3.13 1.47
CA TRP A 83 10.49 -2.50 0.34
C TRP A 83 11.99 -2.37 0.58
N ILE A 84 12.69 -3.23 -0.17
CA ILE A 84 14.13 -3.29 -0.38
C ILE A 84 14.57 -2.01 -1.13
N SER A 85 15.70 -1.41 -0.71
CA SER A 85 16.47 -0.31 -1.34
C SER A 85 15.77 0.98 -1.84
N ASN A 86 16.46 2.13 -1.69
CA ASN A 86 16.02 3.44 -2.22
C ASN A 86 15.68 3.40 -3.73
N GLU A 87 16.38 2.58 -4.51
CA GLU A 87 16.22 2.50 -5.97
C GLU A 87 14.91 1.81 -6.37
N GLU A 88 14.47 0.80 -5.62
CA GLU A 88 13.18 0.13 -5.86
C GLU A 88 12.00 0.95 -5.30
N PHE A 89 12.20 1.71 -4.22
CA PHE A 89 11.22 2.70 -3.74
C PHE A 89 10.90 3.74 -4.83
N GLU A 90 11.90 4.33 -5.48
CA GLU A 90 11.69 5.27 -6.59
C GLU A 90 10.97 4.63 -7.78
N LYS A 91 11.24 3.36 -8.06
CA LYS A 91 10.58 2.59 -9.12
C LYS A 91 9.12 2.26 -8.78
N TYR A 92 8.81 1.98 -7.52
CA TYR A 92 7.46 1.68 -7.05
C TYR A 92 6.58 2.93 -7.01
N HIS A 93 7.10 4.04 -6.50
CA HIS A 93 6.40 5.31 -6.48
C HIS A 93 6.06 5.80 -7.91
N LYS A 94 6.93 5.50 -8.90
CA LYS A 94 6.61 5.69 -10.33
C LYS A 94 5.50 4.78 -10.85
N LYS A 95 5.27 3.62 -10.23
CA LYS A 95 4.30 2.59 -10.65
C LYS A 95 2.91 2.79 -10.04
N ILE A 96 2.79 3.37 -8.84
CA ILE A 96 1.51 3.66 -8.16
C ILE A 96 0.97 5.07 -8.49
N THR A 97 1.49 5.74 -9.52
CA THR A 97 0.90 7.03 -9.92
C THR A 97 -0.30 6.79 -10.84
N TYR A 98 -1.50 6.61 -10.27
CA TYR A 98 -2.74 6.53 -11.05
C TYR A 98 -3.12 7.92 -11.57
N THR A 99 -3.07 8.07 -12.88
CA THR A 99 -3.42 9.30 -13.59
C THR A 99 -4.94 9.45 -13.71
N MET A 100 -5.43 10.64 -14.10
CA MET A 100 -6.85 10.79 -14.46
C MET A 100 -7.24 9.91 -15.65
N ASN A 101 -6.30 9.53 -16.52
CA ASN A 101 -6.59 8.62 -17.61
C ASN A 101 -6.87 7.21 -17.08
N ASP A 102 -6.11 6.76 -16.06
CA ASP A 102 -6.35 5.46 -15.42
C ASP A 102 -7.70 5.44 -14.70
N LEU A 103 -8.08 6.55 -14.05
CA LEU A 103 -9.40 6.70 -13.44
C LEU A 103 -10.53 6.67 -14.48
N ASN A 104 -10.38 7.40 -15.59
CA ASN A 104 -11.36 7.40 -16.67
C ASN A 104 -11.48 6.00 -17.31
N ALA A 105 -10.37 5.30 -17.51
CA ALA A 105 -10.38 3.94 -18.03
C ALA A 105 -11.07 2.94 -17.09
N ALA A 106 -10.90 3.09 -15.77
CA ALA A 106 -11.61 2.28 -14.78
C ALA A 106 -13.12 2.54 -14.76
N ILE A 107 -13.54 3.81 -14.91
CA ILE A 107 -14.96 4.20 -15.04
C ILE A 107 -15.56 3.56 -16.30
N GLU A 108 -14.92 3.74 -17.46
CA GLU A 108 -15.37 3.17 -18.74
C GLU A 108 -15.46 1.63 -18.68
N HIS A 109 -14.49 0.99 -18.04
CA HIS A 109 -14.52 -0.45 -17.83
C HIS A 109 -15.74 -0.88 -17.00
N CYS A 110 -16.02 -0.19 -15.88
CA CYS A 110 -17.16 -0.49 -15.03
C CYS A 110 -18.49 -0.26 -15.76
N GLU A 111 -18.63 0.84 -16.50
CA GLU A 111 -19.82 1.14 -17.31
C GLU A 111 -20.10 0.04 -18.34
N ASN A 112 -19.07 -0.43 -19.04
CA ASN A 112 -19.20 -1.52 -20.00
C ASN A 112 -19.56 -2.84 -19.30
N LYS A 113 -18.92 -3.15 -18.16
CA LYS A 113 -19.10 -4.42 -17.47
C LYS A 113 -20.48 -4.56 -16.82
N ILE A 114 -21.08 -3.48 -16.33
CA ILE A 114 -22.43 -3.49 -15.74
C ILE A 114 -23.49 -3.98 -16.74
N ASN A 115 -23.31 -3.74 -18.03
CA ASN A 115 -24.22 -4.21 -19.08
C ASN A 115 -24.11 -5.72 -19.33
N GLU A 116 -22.97 -6.34 -18.98
CA GLU A 116 -22.71 -7.76 -19.16
C GLU A 116 -23.02 -8.60 -17.91
N LEU A 117 -23.14 -7.97 -16.74
CA LEU A 117 -23.33 -8.62 -15.45
C LEU A 117 -24.80 -8.71 -15.04
N CYS A 118 -25.11 -9.69 -14.19
CA CYS A 118 -26.44 -9.89 -13.59
C CYS A 118 -26.33 -10.18 -12.09
N GLY A 119 -27.46 -10.05 -11.37
CA GLY A 119 -27.55 -10.33 -9.94
C GLY A 119 -26.70 -9.40 -9.08
N GLU A 120 -26.25 -9.89 -7.92
CA GLU A 120 -25.50 -9.12 -6.91
C GLU A 120 -24.19 -8.55 -7.46
N CYS A 121 -23.51 -9.27 -8.36
CA CYS A 121 -22.27 -8.81 -8.98
C CYS A 121 -22.46 -7.52 -9.79
N LYS A 122 -23.64 -7.35 -10.41
CA LYS A 122 -23.99 -6.11 -11.11
C LYS A 122 -24.17 -4.94 -10.14
N GLU A 123 -24.82 -5.19 -9.01
CA GLU A 123 -25.07 -4.15 -8.01
C GLU A 123 -23.77 -3.70 -7.31
N GLU A 124 -22.84 -4.62 -7.05
CA GLU A 124 -21.51 -4.26 -6.54
C GLU A 124 -20.70 -3.44 -7.56
N HIS A 125 -20.75 -3.77 -8.85
CA HIS A 125 -20.11 -2.96 -9.89
C HIS A 125 -20.71 -1.56 -10.03
N LYS A 126 -22.02 -1.40 -9.80
CA LYS A 126 -22.66 -0.06 -9.77
C LYS A 126 -22.16 0.77 -8.59
N LYS A 127 -22.06 0.20 -7.39
CA LYS A 127 -21.49 0.89 -6.21
C LYS A 127 -20.04 1.31 -6.47
N LEU A 128 -19.24 0.42 -7.06
CA LEU A 128 -17.87 0.74 -7.46
C LEU A 128 -17.82 1.89 -8.46
N LEU A 129 -18.70 1.89 -9.47
CA LEU A 129 -18.80 2.98 -10.45
C LEU A 129 -19.15 4.32 -9.78
N GLU A 130 -20.11 4.33 -8.85
CA GLU A 130 -20.47 5.54 -8.09
C GLU A 130 -19.26 6.08 -7.30
N MET A 131 -18.51 5.20 -6.61
CA MET A 131 -17.31 5.59 -5.88
C MET A 131 -16.22 6.16 -6.80
N LEU A 132 -16.03 5.59 -8.00
CA LEU A 132 -15.06 6.09 -8.99
C LEU A 132 -15.46 7.46 -9.56
N MET A 133 -16.76 7.67 -9.79
CA MET A 133 -17.31 8.96 -10.24
C MET A 133 -17.19 10.03 -9.16
N ASP A 134 -17.46 9.70 -7.89
CA ASP A 134 -17.23 10.61 -6.76
C ASP A 134 -15.76 10.97 -6.60
N LEU A 135 -14.86 9.99 -6.78
CA LEU A 135 -13.43 10.24 -6.77
C LEU A 135 -13.01 11.18 -7.90
N LYS A 136 -13.58 11.01 -9.10
CA LYS A 136 -13.36 11.92 -10.24
C LYS A 136 -13.85 13.33 -9.93
N ASN A 137 -15.07 13.48 -9.43
CA ASN A 137 -15.66 14.76 -9.07
C ASN A 137 -14.85 15.49 -8.00
N LYS A 138 -14.38 14.78 -6.97
CA LYS A 138 -13.48 15.35 -5.95
C LYS A 138 -12.17 15.85 -6.57
N ARG A 139 -11.57 15.07 -7.47
CA ARG A 139 -10.32 15.44 -8.15
C ARG A 139 -10.50 16.65 -9.08
N GLU A 140 -11.64 16.76 -9.75
CA GLU A 140 -11.98 17.91 -10.60
C GLU A 140 -12.33 19.17 -9.78
N GLY A 141 -13.04 19.02 -8.66
CA GLY A 141 -13.37 20.10 -7.73
C GLY A 141 -12.15 20.76 -7.10
N ILE A 142 -11.19 19.95 -6.62
CA ILE A 142 -9.91 20.44 -6.07
C ILE A 142 -9.11 21.23 -7.12
N ASN A 143 -9.16 20.83 -8.39
CA ASN A 143 -8.48 21.54 -9.48
C ASN A 143 -9.08 22.93 -9.71
N ASN A 144 -10.39 23.07 -9.57
CA ASN A 144 -11.09 24.36 -9.72
C ASN A 144 -10.80 25.33 -8.56
N GLU A 145 -10.69 24.82 -7.32
CA GLU A 145 -10.30 25.62 -6.15
C GLU A 145 -8.83 26.08 -6.24
N SER A 146 -7.93 25.17 -6.64
CA SER A 146 -6.49 25.46 -6.81
C SER A 146 -6.21 26.47 -7.94
N LEU A 147 -7.07 26.52 -8.96
CA LEU A 147 -7.01 27.51 -10.05
C LEU A 147 -7.51 28.90 -9.62
N ASN A 148 -8.34 28.98 -8.58
CA ASN A 148 -8.90 30.24 -8.07
C ASN A 148 -7.95 30.94 -7.09
N ILE A 149 -7.15 30.19 -6.31
CA ILE A 149 -6.16 30.75 -5.38
C ILE A 149 -5.01 31.45 -6.14
N ASN A 150 -4.70 31.01 -7.36
CA ASN A 150 -3.61 31.57 -8.18
C ASN A 150 -4.04 32.77 -9.06
N LYS A 151 -5.24 33.33 -8.86
CA LYS A 151 -5.79 34.48 -9.62
C LYS A 151 -6.07 35.72 -8.76
N THR A 152 -5.64 35.73 -7.50
CA THR A 152 -5.78 36.89 -6.58
C THR A 152 -4.41 37.46 -6.29
#